data_AF-A0A077XRT9-F1
#
_entry.id   AF-A0A077XRT9-F1
#
_cell.length_a   1.000
_cell.length_b   1.000
_cell.length_c   1.000
_cell.angle_alpha   90.00
_cell.angle_beta   90.00
_cell.angle_gamma   90.00
#
_symmetry.space_group_name_H-M   'P 1'
#
loop_
_entity.id
_entity.type
_entity.pdbx_description
1 polymer ?
#
loop_
_entity_poly.entity_id
_entity_poly.type
_entity_poly.pdbx_seq_one_letter_code
_entity_poly.pdbx_strand_id
1 'polypeptide(L)'
;MQVLGMLLLAFLPTYFGFTKQLALVYYFFYTIMLIFAIYYLSKFYSFYKKAENINSENIQDANWFYHELRIELAHYKSFHYITTFIASGFGILYCYFNKITLISLINKLEILIPSQINLIIMSLTTVFILFVLAESAVSWSFRKELKDLKSILGL
;
A
#
# COMPACT_ATOMS: atom_id res chain seq x y z
N MET A 1 13.69 5.08 -5.75
CA MET A 1 12.33 5.58 -6.06
C MET A 1 11.45 5.77 -4.82
N GLN A 2 11.36 4.82 -3.88
CA GLN A 2 10.52 4.95 -2.67
C GLN A 2 10.80 6.20 -1.80
N VAL A 3 12.07 6.53 -1.56
CA VAL A 3 12.46 7.71 -0.77
C VAL A 3 12.00 9.02 -1.41
N LEU A 4 12.11 9.12 -2.74
CA LEU A 4 11.65 10.29 -3.49
C LEU A 4 10.12 10.45 -3.40
N GLY A 5 9.39 9.34 -3.48
CA GLY A 5 7.93 9.32 -3.30
C GLY A 5 7.52 9.79 -1.90
N MET A 6 8.23 9.38 -0.85
CA MET A 6 7.95 9.82 0.52
C MET A 6 8.21 11.31 0.73
N LEU A 7 9.26 11.85 0.10
CA LEU A 7 9.53 13.29 0.08
C LEU A 7 8.41 14.06 -0.61
N LEU A 8 7.96 13.61 -1.78
CA LEU A 8 6.84 14.25 -2.48
C LEU A 8 5.56 14.21 -1.65
N LEU A 9 5.29 13.08 -0.98
CA LEU A 9 4.14 12.97 -0.10
C LEU A 9 4.21 13.97 1.07
N ALA A 10 5.38 14.25 1.63
CA ALA A 10 5.50 15.22 2.73
C ALA A 10 4.96 16.62 2.36
N PHE A 11 5.01 17.01 1.09
CA PHE A 11 4.56 18.32 0.60
C PHE A 11 3.09 18.36 0.15
N LEU A 12 2.36 17.24 0.22
CA LEU A 12 0.93 17.18 -0.13
C LEU A 12 0.09 18.26 0.58
N PRO A 13 0.20 18.45 1.90
CA PRO A 13 -0.65 19.41 2.61
C PRO A 13 -0.44 20.84 2.11
N THR A 14 0.80 21.19 1.77
CA THR A 14 1.17 22.52 1.27
C THR A 14 0.65 22.73 -0.14
N TYR A 15 0.79 21.73 -1.02
CA TYR A 15 0.34 21.81 -2.41
C TYR A 15 -1.19 21.92 -2.54
N PHE A 16 -1.93 21.18 -1.71
CA PHE A 16 -3.40 21.18 -1.73
C PHE A 16 -4.03 22.20 -0.76
N GLY A 17 -3.23 23.03 -0.09
CA GLY A 17 -3.74 24.10 0.78
C GLY A 17 -4.57 23.62 1.97
N PHE A 18 -4.14 22.54 2.63
CA PHE A 18 -4.88 21.96 3.76
C PHE A 18 -5.01 22.95 4.93
N THR A 19 -6.17 22.95 5.59
CA THR A 19 -6.36 23.70 6.84
C THR A 19 -5.43 23.17 7.93
N LYS A 20 -5.10 23.99 8.95
CA LYS A 20 -4.19 23.58 10.04
C LYS A 20 -4.59 22.27 10.73
N GLN A 21 -5.89 22.07 10.93
CA GLN A 21 -6.42 20.87 11.58
C GLN A 21 -6.27 19.63 10.68
N LEU A 22 -6.54 19.75 9.38
CA LEU A 22 -6.41 18.67 8.41
C LEU A 22 -4.93 18.31 8.14
N ALA A 23 -4.05 19.31 8.13
CA ALA A 23 -2.61 19.10 8.02
C ALA A 23 -2.06 18.32 9.22
N LEU A 24 -2.51 18.61 10.44
CA LEU A 24 -2.11 17.88 11.64
C LEU A 24 -2.51 16.39 11.55
N VAL A 25 -3.75 16.12 11.14
CA VAL A 25 -4.24 14.76 10.89
C VAL A 25 -3.41 14.08 9.79
N TYR A 26 -3.12 14.78 8.69
CA TYR A 26 -2.27 14.24 7.62
C TYR A 26 -0.89 13.82 8.14
N TYR A 27 -0.21 14.68 8.89
CA TYR A 27 1.13 14.39 9.39
C TYR A 27 1.15 13.22 10.39
N PHE A 28 0.06 13.02 11.15
CA PHE A 28 -0.08 11.84 12.00
C PHE A 28 -0.10 10.55 11.16
N PHE A 29 -0.97 10.46 10.14
CA PHE A 29 -1.04 9.31 9.25
C PHE A 29 0.25 9.11 8.43
N TYR A 30 0.84 10.21 7.95
CA TYR A 30 2.12 10.20 7.24
C TYR A 30 3.25 9.64 8.10
N THR A 31 3.32 10.02 9.38
CA THR A 31 4.35 9.51 10.31
C THR A 31 4.22 8.01 10.51
N ILE A 32 3.00 7.50 10.68
CA ILE A 32 2.75 6.05 10.79
C ILE A 32 3.18 5.34 9.50
N MET A 33 2.82 5.90 8.33
CA MET A 33 3.23 5.36 7.03
C MET A 33 4.77 5.34 6.88
N LEU A 34 5.45 6.40 7.32
CA LEU A 34 6.91 6.54 7.30
C LEU A 34 7.60 5.47 8.16
N ILE A 35 7.06 5.17 9.34
CA ILE A 35 7.60 4.13 10.23
C ILE A 35 7.55 2.76 9.54
N PHE A 36 6.40 2.40 8.96
CA PHE A 36 6.28 1.14 8.21
C PHE A 36 7.21 1.12 6.99
N ALA A 37 7.28 2.23 6.28
CA ALA A 37 8.19 2.38 5.15
C ALA A 37 9.65 2.11 5.52
N ILE A 38 10.16 2.72 6.60
CA ILE A 38 11.53 2.51 7.07
C ILE A 38 11.75 1.05 7.46
N TYR A 39 10.79 0.43 8.16
CA TYR A 39 10.86 -0.97 8.56
C TYR A 39 10.99 -1.91 7.36
N TYR A 40 10.12 -1.77 6.36
CA TYR A 40 10.13 -2.63 5.17
C TYR A 40 11.31 -2.33 4.23
N LEU A 41 11.72 -1.06 4.12
CA LEU A 41 12.92 -0.67 3.36
C LEU A 41 14.18 -1.31 3.96
N SER A 42 14.28 -1.37 5.30
CA SER A 42 15.41 -1.99 5.99
C SER A 42 15.49 -3.50 5.73
N LYS A 43 14.33 -4.19 5.69
CA LYS A 43 14.26 -5.60 5.28
C LYS A 43 14.71 -5.79 3.84
N PHE A 44 14.19 -4.99 2.93
CA PHE A 44 14.55 -5.04 1.52
C PHE A 44 16.05 -4.79 1.31
N TYR A 45 16.64 -3.85 2.05
CA TYR A 45 18.08 -3.59 2.01
C TYR A 45 18.90 -4.79 2.48
N SER A 46 18.47 -5.46 3.56
CA SER A 46 19.11 -6.70 4.04
C SER A 46 19.05 -7.81 2.99
N PHE A 47 17.90 -7.98 2.34
CA PHE A 47 17.77 -8.93 1.22
C PHE A 47 18.71 -8.60 0.07
N TYR A 48 18.75 -7.34 -0.37
CA TYR A 48 19.60 -6.90 -1.47
C TYR A 48 21.08 -7.19 -1.21
N LYS A 49 21.55 -6.90 0.01
CA LYS A 49 22.94 -7.18 0.42
C LYS A 49 23.26 -8.69 0.42
N LYS A 50 22.30 -9.55 0.74
CA LYS A 50 22.50 -11.01 0.63
C LYS A 50 22.52 -11.46 -0.82
N ALA A 51 21.67 -10.87 -1.67
CA ALA A 51 21.58 -11.21 -3.09
C ALA A 51 22.88 -10.90 -3.87
N GLU A 52 23.62 -9.88 -3.47
CA GLU A 52 24.88 -9.48 -4.10
C GLU A 52 25.99 -10.55 -3.97
N ASN A 53 25.91 -11.42 -2.95
CA ASN A 53 26.90 -12.46 -2.69
C ASN A 53 26.57 -13.83 -3.33
N ILE A 54 25.54 -13.90 -4.19
CA ILE A 54 25.08 -15.14 -4.81
C ILE A 54 25.85 -15.42 -6.10
N ASN A 55 26.33 -16.66 -6.26
CA ASN A 55 26.81 -17.13 -7.55
C ASN A 55 25.65 -17.63 -8.42
N SER A 56 25.33 -16.90 -9.49
CA SER A 56 24.23 -17.21 -10.41
C SER A 56 24.39 -18.54 -11.17
N GLU A 57 25.60 -19.10 -11.21
CA GLU A 57 25.87 -20.38 -11.89
C GLU A 57 25.59 -21.59 -10.99
N ASN A 58 25.38 -21.38 -9.69
CA ASN A 58 25.09 -22.44 -8.72
C ASN A 58 23.58 -22.62 -8.54
N ILE A 59 23.06 -23.81 -8.87
CA ILE A 59 21.63 -24.17 -8.76
C ILE A 59 21.14 -24.02 -7.31
N GLN A 60 21.98 -24.30 -6.31
CA GLN A 60 21.60 -24.16 -4.91
C GLN A 60 21.36 -22.71 -4.53
N ASP A 61 22.22 -21.80 -5.01
CA ASP A 61 22.09 -20.37 -4.73
C ASP A 61 20.92 -19.75 -5.52
N ALA A 62 20.66 -20.23 -6.74
CA ALA A 62 19.50 -19.84 -7.53
C ALA A 62 18.16 -20.26 -6.88
N ASN A 63 18.09 -21.47 -6.33
CA ASN A 63 16.92 -21.94 -5.57
C ASN A 63 16.74 -21.16 -4.26
N TRP A 64 17.84 -20.87 -3.55
CA TRP A 64 17.80 -20.03 -2.35
C TRP A 64 17.27 -18.63 -2.68
N PHE A 65 17.78 -18.02 -3.74
CA PHE A 65 17.33 -16.70 -4.21
C PHE A 65 15.84 -16.69 -4.54
N TYR A 66 15.35 -17.72 -5.26
CA TYR A 66 13.92 -17.84 -5.58
C TYR A 66 13.05 -17.89 -4.31
N HIS A 67 13.47 -18.66 -3.30
CA HIS A 67 12.76 -18.75 -2.03
C HIS A 67 12.76 -17.42 -1.27
N GLU A 68 13.92 -16.79 -1.12
CA GLU A 68 14.06 -15.52 -0.39
C GLU A 68 13.33 -14.38 -1.13
N LEU A 69 13.38 -14.35 -2.47
CA LEU A 69 12.63 -13.41 -3.29
C LEU A 69 11.12 -13.56 -3.04
N ARG A 70 10.59 -14.79 -2.99
CA ARG A 70 9.17 -15.02 -2.70
C ARG A 70 8.77 -14.49 -1.32
N ILE A 71 9.66 -14.59 -0.33
CA ILE A 71 9.45 -14.03 1.00
C ILE A 71 9.42 -12.50 0.95
N GLU A 72 10.36 -11.86 0.26
CA GLU A 72 10.37 -10.41 0.09
C GLU A 72 9.15 -9.90 -0.68
N LEU A 73 8.66 -10.64 -1.67
CA LEU A 73 7.41 -10.33 -2.35
C LEU A 73 6.21 -10.35 -1.39
N ALA A 74 6.18 -11.28 -0.44
CA ALA A 74 5.15 -11.32 0.59
C ALA A 74 5.28 -10.10 1.53
N HIS A 75 6.48 -9.71 1.93
CA HIS A 75 6.70 -8.47 2.70
C HIS A 75 6.24 -7.23 1.94
N TYR A 76 6.54 -7.13 0.63
CA TYR A 76 6.09 -6.02 -0.21
C TYR A 76 4.56 -5.96 -0.30
N LYS A 77 3.89 -7.12 -0.43
CA LYS A 77 2.41 -7.21 -0.36
C LYS A 77 1.87 -6.67 0.94
N SER A 78 2.42 -7.13 2.07
CA SER A 78 2.01 -6.68 3.40
C SER A 78 2.21 -5.18 3.57
N PHE A 79 3.34 -4.64 3.12
CA PHE A 79 3.59 -3.20 3.11
C PHE A 79 2.53 -2.46 2.29
N HIS A 80 2.24 -2.91 1.07
CA HIS A 80 1.23 -2.29 0.23
C HIS A 80 -0.16 -2.30 0.91
N TYR A 81 -0.59 -3.42 1.50
CA TYR A 81 -1.85 -3.51 2.23
C TYR A 81 -1.92 -2.52 3.41
N ILE A 82 -0.86 -2.43 4.21
CA ILE A 82 -0.81 -1.50 5.34
C ILE A 82 -0.86 -0.04 4.85
N THR A 83 -0.06 0.31 3.85
CA THR A 83 -0.05 1.69 3.32
C THR A 83 -1.38 2.09 2.70
N THR A 84 -2.04 1.18 1.97
CA THR A 84 -3.37 1.40 1.39
C THR A 84 -4.43 1.59 2.48
N PHE A 85 -4.36 0.80 3.56
CA PHE A 85 -5.26 0.95 4.71
C PHE A 85 -5.06 2.29 5.44
N ILE A 86 -3.82 2.72 5.64
CA ILE A 86 -3.51 4.03 6.25
C ILE A 86 -4.00 5.16 5.34
N ALA A 87 -3.72 5.07 4.02
CA ALA A 87 -4.14 6.08 3.05
C ALA A 87 -5.67 6.19 2.94
N SER A 88 -6.39 5.06 3.02
CA SER A 88 -7.85 5.05 2.99
C SER A 88 -8.47 5.69 4.23
N GLY A 89 -7.92 5.39 5.42
CA GLY A 89 -8.31 6.03 6.67
C GLY A 89 -8.17 7.54 6.60
N PHE A 90 -7.04 8.03 6.08
CA PHE A 90 -6.86 9.46 5.83
C PHE A 90 -7.85 10.01 4.78
N GLY A 91 -8.06 9.29 3.67
CA GLY A 91 -8.97 9.70 2.60
C GLY A 91 -10.42 9.90 3.07
N ILE A 92 -10.91 9.03 3.96
CA ILE A 92 -12.24 9.17 4.58
C ILE A 92 -12.31 10.45 5.42
N LEU A 93 -11.31 10.69 6.27
CA LEU A 93 -11.24 11.91 7.08
C LEU A 93 -11.14 13.17 6.21
N TYR A 94 -10.33 13.13 5.15
CA TYR A 94 -10.21 14.22 4.19
C TYR A 94 -11.55 14.58 3.53
N CYS A 95 -12.33 13.57 3.11
CA CYS A 95 -13.67 13.77 2.56
C CYS A 95 -14.63 14.38 3.59
N TYR A 96 -14.57 13.92 4.84
CA TYR A 96 -15.37 14.46 5.94
C TYR A 96 -15.06 15.94 6.21
N PHE A 97 -13.79 16.31 6.32
CA PHE A 97 -13.36 17.68 6.61
C PHE A 97 -13.68 18.66 5.48
N ASN A 98 -13.51 18.26 4.22
CA ASN A 98 -13.77 19.13 3.07
C ASN A 98 -15.22 19.14 2.61
N LYS A 99 -16.13 18.44 3.33
CA LYS A 99 -17.55 18.28 2.96
C LYS A 99 -17.72 17.89 1.49
N ILE A 100 -16.76 17.14 0.94
CA ILE A 100 -16.78 16.75 -0.46
C ILE A 100 -18.04 15.91 -0.66
N THR A 101 -18.86 16.35 -1.61
CA THR A 101 -20.18 15.80 -1.95
C THR A 101 -20.09 14.41 -2.59
N LEU A 102 -19.50 13.42 -1.90
CA LEU A 102 -19.92 12.01 -2.07
C LEU A 102 -21.38 11.82 -1.61
N ILE A 103 -21.92 12.81 -0.90
CA ILE A 103 -23.29 12.96 -0.41
C ILE A 103 -24.35 12.76 -1.48
N SER A 104 -24.15 13.06 -2.78
CA SER A 104 -25.21 12.82 -3.77
C SER A 104 -25.45 11.33 -4.05
N LEU A 105 -24.41 10.50 -3.91
CA LEU A 105 -24.47 9.04 -4.06
C LEU A 105 -24.83 8.36 -2.72
N ILE A 106 -24.33 8.92 -1.61
CA ILE A 106 -24.67 8.49 -0.24
C ILE A 106 -26.14 8.79 0.08
N ASN A 107 -26.68 9.96 -0.29
CA ASN A 107 -28.09 10.31 -0.06
C ASN A 107 -29.05 9.41 -0.84
N LYS A 108 -28.64 8.90 -2.01
CA LYS A 108 -29.41 7.87 -2.74
C LYS A 108 -29.42 6.52 -2.01
N LEU A 109 -28.36 6.19 -1.29
CA LEU A 109 -28.22 4.95 -0.52
C LEU A 109 -28.78 5.06 0.91
N GLU A 110 -28.79 6.25 1.50
CA GLU A 110 -29.34 6.54 2.85
C GLU A 110 -30.87 6.42 2.90
N ILE A 111 -31.54 6.48 1.74
CA ILE A 111 -32.97 6.14 1.59
C ILE A 111 -33.24 4.66 1.91
N LEU A 112 -32.24 3.78 1.82
CA LEU A 112 -32.40 2.33 1.99
C LEU A 112 -31.96 1.81 3.38
N ILE A 113 -31.08 2.52 4.11
CA ILE A 113 -30.48 2.03 5.38
C ILE A 113 -30.24 3.20 6.36
N PRO A 114 -30.63 3.10 7.64
CA PRO A 114 -30.49 4.19 8.62
C PRO A 114 -29.03 4.66 8.84
N SER A 115 -28.90 5.97 9.09
CA SER A 115 -27.69 6.80 8.92
C SER A 115 -26.41 6.33 9.62
N GLN A 116 -26.50 5.69 10.79
CA GLN A 116 -25.32 5.25 11.53
C GLN A 116 -24.72 3.93 11.00
N ILE A 117 -25.55 3.05 10.43
CA ILE A 117 -25.12 1.75 9.88
C ILE A 117 -24.49 1.94 8.50
N ASN A 118 -24.99 2.90 7.72
CA ASN A 118 -24.50 3.20 6.38
C ASN A 118 -23.01 3.62 6.37
N LEU A 119 -22.59 4.43 7.34
CA LEU A 119 -21.18 4.85 7.48
C LEU A 119 -20.23 3.66 7.74
N ILE A 120 -20.66 2.72 8.57
CA ILE A 120 -19.87 1.52 8.90
C ILE A 120 -19.77 0.62 7.66
N ILE A 121 -20.89 0.36 6.97
CA ILE A 121 -20.91 -0.46 5.75
C ILE A 121 -20.07 0.17 4.64
N MET A 122 -20.14 1.48 4.45
CA MET A 122 -19.34 2.21 3.47
C MET A 122 -17.84 2.17 3.79
N SER A 123 -17.47 2.26 5.07
CA SER A 123 -16.07 2.10 5.49
C SER A 123 -15.54 0.69 5.22
N LEU A 124 -16.35 -0.34 5.49
CA LEU A 124 -15.99 -1.73 5.23
C LEU A 124 -15.87 -2.02 3.73
N THR A 125 -16.79 -1.49 2.92
CA THR A 125 -16.76 -1.68 1.46
C THR A 125 -15.62 -0.92 0.79
N THR A 126 -15.28 0.30 1.24
CA THR A 126 -14.10 1.00 0.70
C THR A 126 -12.81 0.29 1.06
N VAL A 127 -12.67 -0.20 2.29
CA VAL A 127 -11.51 -1.03 2.68
C VAL A 127 -11.45 -2.32 1.85
N PHE A 128 -12.59 -2.97 1.60
CA PHE A 128 -12.65 -4.18 0.77
C PHE A 128 -12.28 -3.93 -0.70
N ILE A 129 -12.81 -2.88 -1.31
CA ILE A 129 -12.47 -2.50 -2.69
C ILE A 129 -10.99 -2.19 -2.80
N LEU A 130 -10.44 -1.44 -1.85
CA LEU A 130 -9.01 -1.13 -1.83
C LEU A 130 -8.14 -2.36 -1.60
N PHE A 131 -8.59 -3.31 -0.80
CA PHE A 131 -7.93 -4.60 -0.62
C PHE A 131 -7.89 -5.40 -1.94
N VAL A 132 -9.02 -5.51 -2.65
CA VAL A 132 -9.10 -6.20 -3.94
C VAL A 132 -8.24 -5.52 -5.01
N LEU A 133 -8.26 -4.18 -5.06
CA LEU A 133 -7.43 -3.42 -6.01
C LEU A 133 -5.93 -3.61 -5.70
N ALA A 134 -5.55 -3.58 -4.43
CA ALA A 134 -4.19 -3.83 -3.98
C ALA A 134 -3.73 -5.25 -4.33
N GLU A 135 -4.56 -6.26 -4.08
CA GLU A 135 -4.25 -7.66 -4.39
C GLU A 135 -4.15 -7.88 -5.90
N SER A 136 -5.04 -7.26 -6.68
CA SER A 136 -5.00 -7.29 -8.14
C SER A 136 -3.72 -6.63 -8.68
N ALA A 137 -3.38 -5.43 -8.24
CA ALA A 137 -2.20 -4.68 -8.69
C ALA A 137 -0.89 -5.43 -8.42
N VAL A 138 -0.75 -5.97 -7.20
CA VAL A 138 0.40 -6.80 -6.85
C VAL A 138 0.44 -8.08 -7.69
N SER A 139 -0.69 -8.79 -7.81
CA SER A 139 -0.73 -10.05 -8.55
C SER A 139 -0.42 -9.87 -10.03
N TRP A 140 -0.70 -8.70 -10.60
CA TRP A 140 -0.41 -8.34 -11.97
C TRP A 140 1.07 -8.01 -12.18
N SER A 141 1.65 -7.17 -11.31
CA SER A 141 3.06 -6.76 -11.41
C SER A 141 4.02 -7.95 -11.31
N PHE A 142 3.78 -8.87 -10.37
CA PHE A 142 4.74 -9.94 -10.07
C PHE A 142 4.45 -11.27 -10.78
N ARG A 143 3.29 -11.43 -11.44
CA ARG A 143 2.97 -12.67 -12.17
C ARG A 143 3.93 -12.94 -13.32
N LYS A 144 4.35 -11.88 -14.00
CA LYS A 144 5.21 -11.98 -15.18
C LYS A 144 6.62 -12.41 -14.76
N GLU A 145 7.17 -11.74 -13.77
CA GLU A 145 8.50 -11.99 -13.23
C GLU A 145 8.63 -13.39 -12.62
N LEU A 146 7.60 -13.87 -11.89
CA LEU A 146 7.57 -15.23 -11.35
C LEU A 146 7.48 -16.32 -12.44
N LYS A 147 6.78 -16.04 -13.56
CA LYS A 147 6.70 -16.97 -14.69
C LYS A 147 8.04 -17.11 -15.40
N ASP A 148 8.74 -15.99 -15.58
CA ASP A 148 10.04 -15.95 -16.24
C ASP A 148 11.13 -16.63 -15.38
N LEU A 149 11.09 -16.45 -14.06
CA LEU A 149 12.00 -17.16 -13.14
C LEU A 149 11.72 -18.67 -13.10
N LYS A 150 10.45 -19.05 -13.10
CA LYS A 150 10.02 -20.45 -13.09
C LYS A 150 10.46 -21.20 -14.36
N SER A 151 10.39 -20.54 -15.52
CA SER A 151 10.83 -21.13 -16.79
C SER A 151 12.35 -21.31 -16.87
N ILE A 152 13.14 -20.38 -16.30
CA ILE A 152 14.61 -20.48 -16.23
C ILE A 152 15.05 -21.63 -15.30
N LEU A 153 14.34 -21.84 -14.20
CA LEU A 153 14.65 -22.88 -13.22
C LEU A 153 14.11 -24.28 -13.58
N GLY A 154 13.36 -24.42 -14.69
CA GLY A 154 12.76 -25.69 -15.10
C GLY A 154 11.69 -26.24 -14.15
N LEU A 155 11.02 -25.37 -13.39
CA LEU A 155 9.97 -25.69 -12.40
C LEU A 155 8.56 -25.56 -12.95
#